data_AF-A0A7K2PDI1-F1
#
_entry.id   AF-A0A7K2PDI1-F1
#
_cell.length_a   1.000
_cell.length_b   1.000
_cell.length_c   1.000
_cell.angle_alpha   90.00
_cell.angle_beta   90.00
_cell.angle_gamma   90.00
#
_symmetry.space_group_name_H-M   'P 1'
#
loop_
_entity.id
_entity.type
_entity.pdbx_description
1 polymer ?
#
loop_
_entity_poly.entity_id
_entity_poly.type
_entity_poly.pdbx_seq_one_letter_code
_entity_poly.pdbx_strand_id
1 'polypeptide(L)'
;MHRPPSAAAEVAEELAAVRPALAARFAAERPGARAAVLSRLWRALAFEPLPWVEGRERSGDGLVLRLRDGRRLSGPPADPYRTDAYVRVVRLDEVAYDDPERLLTDLAVPHSASFAAELGHSAASLALSRAAQPRAVREGAPENHPDEWPDSGWGWERRVVDGHPYHPGCRARPGFSVAEQLAYGPEHGPVVELGLVPVPAAECLVTGVWPGELRDGARVL
;
A
#
# COMPACT_ATOMS: atom_id res chain seq x y z
N MET A 1 23.19 12.98 -13.85
CA MET A 1 22.74 11.65 -13.38
C MET A 1 21.32 11.44 -13.85
N HIS A 2 21.05 10.39 -14.60
CA HIS A 2 19.68 9.98 -14.93
C HIS A 2 19.14 9.22 -13.71
N ARG A 3 18.14 9.80 -13.03
CA ARG A 3 17.47 9.12 -11.92
C ARG A 3 16.49 8.12 -12.54
N PRO A 4 16.46 6.85 -12.10
CA PRO A 4 15.39 5.95 -12.52
C PRO A 4 14.03 6.59 -12.22
N PRO A 5 13.01 6.33 -13.04
CA PRO A 5 11.66 6.81 -12.78
C PRO A 5 11.20 6.33 -11.39
N SER A 6 10.42 7.15 -10.69
CA SER A 6 9.83 6.72 -9.42
C SER A 6 8.73 5.70 -9.67
N ALA A 7 8.44 4.86 -8.68
CA ALA A 7 7.35 3.88 -8.78
C ALA A 7 6.01 4.52 -9.18
N ALA A 8 5.74 5.75 -8.70
CA ALA A 8 4.53 6.48 -9.06
C ALA A 8 4.48 6.93 -10.53
N ALA A 9 5.63 7.16 -11.17
CA ALA A 9 5.71 7.50 -12.58
C ALA A 9 5.47 6.26 -13.46
N GLU A 10 6.09 5.13 -13.12
CA GLU A 10 5.89 3.84 -13.79
C GLU A 10 4.41 3.40 -13.72
N VAL A 11 3.81 3.45 -12.53
CA VAL A 11 2.38 3.14 -12.33
C VAL A 11 1.49 4.11 -13.12
N ALA A 12 1.83 5.40 -13.20
CA ALA A 12 1.03 6.37 -13.94
C ALA A 12 1.05 6.09 -15.46
N GLU A 13 2.22 5.74 -16.00
CA GLU A 13 2.40 5.39 -17.41
C GLU A 13 1.60 4.14 -17.77
N GLU A 14 1.77 3.06 -17.00
CA GLU A 14 1.05 1.82 -17.24
C GLU A 14 -0.47 2.01 -17.07
N LEU A 15 -0.91 2.74 -16.03
CA LEU A 15 -2.33 3.04 -15.81
C LEU A 15 -2.95 3.82 -16.98
N ALA A 16 -2.21 4.74 -17.58
CA ALA A 16 -2.68 5.47 -18.76
C ALA A 16 -2.89 4.54 -19.96
N ALA A 17 -2.10 3.48 -20.09
CA ALA A 17 -2.26 2.47 -21.13
C ALA A 17 -3.43 1.50 -20.84
N VAL A 18 -3.53 0.97 -19.62
CA VAL A 18 -4.47 -0.12 -19.30
C VAL A 18 -5.84 0.35 -18.82
N ARG A 19 -5.92 1.49 -18.11
CA ARG A 19 -7.17 2.04 -17.60
C ARG A 19 -7.18 3.58 -17.58
N PRO A 20 -7.09 4.26 -18.74
CA PRO A 20 -6.91 5.71 -18.85
C PRO A 20 -7.93 6.54 -18.06
N ALA A 21 -9.18 6.06 -17.94
CA ALA A 21 -10.21 6.75 -17.16
C ALA A 21 -9.89 6.85 -15.64
N LEU A 22 -8.90 6.12 -15.10
CA LEU A 22 -8.47 6.20 -13.70
C LEU A 22 -7.37 7.25 -13.51
N ALA A 23 -6.68 7.68 -14.57
CA ALA A 23 -5.46 8.48 -14.47
C ALA A 23 -5.65 9.79 -13.68
N ALA A 24 -6.72 10.54 -13.96
CA ALA A 24 -7.00 11.79 -13.24
C ALA A 24 -7.28 11.55 -11.74
N ARG A 25 -8.00 10.47 -11.41
CA ARG A 25 -8.31 10.10 -10.02
C ARG A 25 -7.07 9.63 -9.30
N PHE A 26 -6.28 8.77 -9.93
CA PHE A 26 -4.99 8.33 -9.41
C PHE A 26 -4.11 9.52 -9.08
N ALA A 27 -3.97 10.47 -10.01
CA ALA A 27 -3.17 11.68 -9.80
C ALA A 27 -3.63 12.50 -8.58
N ALA A 28 -4.95 12.60 -8.36
CA ALA A 28 -5.56 13.29 -7.23
C ALA A 28 -5.37 12.57 -5.89
N GLU A 29 -5.34 11.24 -5.87
CA GLU A 29 -5.16 10.44 -4.65
C GLU A 29 -3.69 10.34 -4.20
N ARG A 30 -2.71 10.62 -5.07
CA ARG A 30 -1.28 10.50 -4.77
C ARG A 30 -0.83 11.24 -3.49
N PRO A 31 -1.16 12.53 -3.27
CA PRO A 31 -0.70 13.23 -2.07
C PRO A 31 -1.22 12.59 -0.79
N GLY A 32 -2.48 12.17 -0.77
CA GLY A 32 -3.10 11.48 0.37
C GLY A 32 -2.50 10.10 0.61
N ALA A 33 -2.17 9.36 -0.44
CA ALA A 33 -1.53 8.05 -0.33
C ALA A 33 -0.09 8.16 0.21
N ARG A 34 0.68 9.12 -0.29
CA ARG A 34 2.03 9.43 0.24
C ARG A 34 1.99 9.81 1.71
N ALA A 35 1.10 10.71 2.12
CA ALA A 35 0.95 11.08 3.52
C ALA A 35 0.58 9.87 4.40
N ALA A 36 -0.26 8.96 3.90
CA ALA A 36 -0.64 7.76 4.63
C ALA A 36 0.53 6.78 4.83
N VAL A 37 1.36 6.57 3.80
CA VAL A 37 2.59 5.77 3.90
C VAL A 37 3.64 6.46 4.78
N LEU A 38 3.82 7.77 4.62
CA LEU A 38 4.74 8.57 5.41
C LEU A 38 4.36 8.59 6.89
N SER A 39 3.07 8.60 7.22
CA SER A 39 2.60 8.53 8.61
C SER A 39 2.95 7.20 9.27
N ARG A 40 2.82 6.10 8.53
CA ARG A 40 3.22 4.75 8.97
C ARG A 40 4.73 4.64 9.13
N LEU A 41 5.50 5.19 8.17
CA LEU A 41 6.95 5.21 8.23
C LEU A 41 7.41 6.03 9.44
N TRP A 42 6.88 7.25 9.62
CA TRP A 42 7.21 8.11 10.76
C TRP A 42 6.92 7.43 12.09
N ARG A 43 5.79 6.72 12.21
CA ARG A 43 5.47 5.93 13.40
C ARG A 43 6.51 4.84 13.64
N ALA A 44 6.87 4.06 12.62
CA ALA A 44 7.91 3.04 12.76
C ALA A 44 9.25 3.66 13.19
N LEU A 45 9.67 4.78 12.59
CA LEU A 45 10.90 5.49 13.00
C LEU A 45 10.84 5.98 14.46
N ALA A 46 9.67 6.42 14.91
CA ALA A 46 9.43 6.91 16.25
C ALA A 46 9.42 5.82 17.34
N PHE A 47 9.04 4.58 17.02
CA PHE A 47 8.81 3.54 18.04
C PHE A 47 9.68 2.29 17.90
N GLU A 48 10.17 1.95 16.70
CA GLU A 48 10.96 0.74 16.50
C GLU A 48 12.41 0.90 16.98
N PRO A 49 13.07 -0.16 17.48
CA PRO A 49 14.46 -0.10 17.97
C PRO A 49 15.48 -0.12 16.81
N LEU A 50 15.41 0.88 15.94
CA LEU A 50 16.28 0.99 14.76
C LEU A 50 17.72 1.31 15.18
N PRO A 51 18.72 0.51 14.74
CA PRO A 51 20.09 0.61 15.23
C PRO A 51 20.80 1.91 14.86
N TRP A 52 20.29 2.67 13.88
CA TRP A 52 20.87 3.93 13.43
C TRP A 52 20.16 5.18 14.02
N VAL A 53 19.16 4.99 14.88
CA VAL A 53 18.53 6.05 15.66
C VAL A 53 19.15 6.09 17.06
N GLU A 54 19.84 7.18 17.40
CA GLU A 54 20.53 7.35 18.69
C GLU A 54 19.60 7.84 19.80
N GLY A 55 18.61 8.65 19.45
CA GLY A 55 17.75 9.27 20.43
C GLY A 55 16.50 9.85 19.81
N ARG A 56 15.48 10.02 20.68
CA ARG A 56 14.17 10.54 20.32
C ARG A 56 13.80 11.59 21.34
N GLU A 57 13.56 12.81 20.90
CA GLU A 57 13.29 13.93 21.77
C GLU A 57 12.03 14.64 21.33
N ARG A 58 11.14 14.89 22.30
CA ARG A 58 10.00 15.78 22.08
C ARG A 58 10.53 17.21 22.08
N SER A 59 10.16 17.98 21.07
CA SER A 59 10.55 19.39 20.91
C SER A 59 9.32 20.21 20.57
N GLY A 60 8.80 20.95 21.55
CA GLY A 60 7.50 21.61 21.45
C GLY A 60 6.40 20.59 21.10
N ASP A 61 5.58 20.92 20.11
CA ASP A 61 4.54 20.05 19.56
C ASP A 61 5.07 19.10 18.46
N GLY A 62 6.31 18.61 18.59
CA GLY A 62 6.95 17.77 17.57
C GLY A 62 7.86 16.70 18.15
N LEU A 63 8.38 15.86 17.26
CA LEU A 63 9.36 14.81 17.58
C LEU A 63 10.60 14.98 16.69
N VAL A 64 11.77 14.90 17.31
CA VAL A 64 13.08 14.91 16.65
C VAL A 64 13.78 13.59 16.94
N LEU A 65 14.24 12.93 15.88
CA LEU A 65 15.11 11.76 15.94
C LEU A 65 16.54 12.21 15.65
N ARG A 66 17.48 11.83 16.53
CA ARG A 66 18.92 11.96 16.27
C ARG A 66 19.41 10.69 15.60
N LEU A 67 20.08 10.84 14.46
CA LEU A 67 20.64 9.73 13.70
C LEU A 67 22.12 9.56 14.04
N ARG A 68 22.64 8.33 13.93
CA ARG A 68 24.05 8.00 14.22
C ARG A 68 25.07 8.73 13.36
N ASP A 69 24.66 9.23 12.21
CA ASP A 69 25.51 10.00 11.30
C ASP A 69 25.51 11.51 11.62
N GLY A 70 24.86 11.93 12.70
CA GLY A 70 24.77 13.31 13.16
C GLY A 70 23.59 14.11 12.59
N ARG A 71 22.88 13.58 11.59
CA ARG A 71 21.69 14.24 11.02
C ARG A 71 20.50 14.17 11.96
N ARG A 72 19.51 15.05 11.74
CA ARG A 72 18.28 15.13 12.53
C ARG A 72 17.07 14.93 11.63
N LEU A 73 16.19 14.02 12.01
CA LEU A 73 14.89 13.85 11.36
C LEU A 73 13.79 14.41 12.27
N SER A 74 13.01 15.38 11.80
CA SER A 74 11.96 16.02 12.59
C SER A 74 10.59 15.94 11.90
N GLY A 75 9.55 15.86 12.71
CA GLY A 75 8.17 15.71 12.25
C GLY A 75 7.16 16.02 13.36
N PRO A 76 5.86 15.86 13.05
CA PRO A 76 4.80 16.03 14.05
C PRO A 76 4.92 15.00 15.17
N PRO A 77 4.17 15.13 16.28
CA PRO A 77 4.15 14.15 17.35
C PRO A 77 3.75 12.79 16.78
N ALA A 78 4.52 11.76 17.10
CA ALA A 78 4.18 10.40 16.70
C ALA A 78 3.15 9.81 17.68
N ASP A 79 2.09 9.23 17.12
CA ASP A 79 1.06 8.53 17.85
C ASP A 79 1.04 7.05 17.41
N PRO A 80 1.21 6.08 18.34
CA PRO A 80 1.25 4.66 18.00
C PRO A 80 -0.12 4.08 17.65
N TYR A 81 -1.22 4.73 18.07
CA TYR A 81 -2.60 4.24 17.92
C TYR A 81 -3.39 4.96 16.83
N ARG A 82 -2.97 6.17 16.44
CA ARG A 82 -3.62 6.94 15.38
C ARG A 82 -3.57 6.21 14.03
N THR A 83 -4.72 5.96 13.40
CA THR A 83 -4.79 5.21 12.13
C THR A 83 -4.90 6.09 10.89
N ASP A 84 -5.37 7.32 11.03
CA ASP A 84 -5.45 8.29 9.93
C ASP A 84 -4.08 8.86 9.54
N ALA A 85 -3.99 9.37 8.31
CA ALA A 85 -2.80 10.03 7.83
C ALA A 85 -2.68 11.44 8.44
N TYR A 86 -1.60 11.71 9.17
CA TYR A 86 -1.36 12.99 9.84
C TYR A 86 -0.01 13.62 9.51
N VAL A 87 0.91 12.85 8.96
CA VAL A 87 2.23 13.33 8.55
C VAL A 87 2.16 13.73 7.09
N ARG A 88 2.17 15.04 6.83
CA ARG A 88 2.27 15.58 5.47
C ARG A 88 3.72 15.82 5.03
N VAL A 89 4.59 16.17 5.98
CA VAL A 89 6.00 16.47 5.76
C VAL A 89 6.81 16.02 6.97
N VAL A 90 7.99 15.46 6.72
CA VAL A 90 9.09 15.35 7.70
C VAL A 90 10.32 16.07 7.15
N ARG A 91 11.20 16.54 8.03
CA ARG A 91 12.42 17.25 7.65
C ARG A 91 13.66 16.49 8.08
N LEU A 92 14.52 16.15 7.12
CA LEU A 92 15.87 15.66 7.40
C LEU A 92 16.80 16.87 7.29
N ASP A 93 17.26 17.33 8.45
CA ASP A 93 17.88 18.65 8.63
C ASP A 93 17.01 19.76 8.01
N GLU A 94 17.52 20.48 7.02
CA GLU A 94 16.80 21.58 6.35
C GLU A 94 15.89 21.10 5.21
N VAL A 95 15.97 19.84 4.80
CA VAL A 95 15.27 19.32 3.62
C VAL A 95 13.93 18.71 4.00
N ALA A 96 12.84 19.23 3.41
CA ALA A 96 11.49 18.73 3.60
C ALA A 96 11.15 17.58 2.64
N TYR A 97 10.49 16.54 3.16
CA TYR A 97 10.02 15.36 2.44
C TYR A 97 8.55 15.12 2.68
N ASP A 98 7.76 15.12 1.61
CA ASP A 98 6.39 14.65 1.53
C ASP A 98 6.26 13.28 0.84
N ASP A 99 7.39 12.76 0.35
CA ASP A 99 7.49 11.50 -0.37
C ASP A 99 8.34 10.48 0.44
N PRO A 100 7.76 9.36 0.89
CA PRO A 100 8.46 8.37 1.70
C PRO A 100 9.58 7.65 0.94
N GLU A 101 9.46 7.47 -0.38
CA GLU A 101 10.52 6.87 -1.22
C GLU A 101 11.75 7.77 -1.25
N ARG A 102 11.54 9.07 -1.46
CA ARG A 102 12.62 10.06 -1.46
C ARG A 102 13.28 10.20 -0.10
N LEU A 103 12.48 10.25 0.97
CA LEU A 103 13.00 10.32 2.33
C LEU A 103 13.93 9.14 2.61
N LEU A 104 13.48 7.92 2.33
CA LEU A 104 14.25 6.72 2.64
C LEU A 104 15.49 6.58 1.76
N THR A 105 15.41 7.02 0.50
CA THR A 105 16.57 7.15 -0.38
C THR A 105 17.63 8.06 0.23
N ASP A 106 17.24 9.26 0.68
CA ASP A 106 18.17 10.27 1.18
C ASP A 106 18.61 9.99 2.63
N LEU A 107 17.84 9.21 3.40
CA LEU A 107 18.30 8.62 4.67
C LEU A 107 19.48 7.66 4.45
N ALA A 108 19.56 6.98 3.31
CA ALA A 108 20.73 6.18 2.92
C ALA A 108 21.23 5.17 3.99
N VAL A 109 20.30 4.62 4.78
CA VAL A 109 20.58 3.61 5.81
C VAL A 109 20.82 2.23 5.16
N PRO A 110 21.43 1.24 5.85
CA PRO A 110 21.63 -0.09 5.28
C PRO A 110 20.34 -0.70 4.72
N HIS A 111 20.42 -1.26 3.51
CA HIS A 111 19.29 -1.84 2.76
C HIS A 111 18.15 -0.85 2.41
N SER A 112 18.39 0.46 2.47
CA SER A 112 17.34 1.46 2.19
C SER A 112 16.87 1.49 0.73
N ALA A 113 17.69 1.06 -0.23
CA ALA A 113 17.35 1.16 -1.66
C ALA A 113 16.13 0.31 -2.04
N SER A 114 16.11 -0.98 -1.65
CA SER A 114 14.97 -1.86 -1.93
C SER A 114 13.74 -1.41 -1.14
N PHE A 115 13.92 -1.04 0.13
CA PHE A 115 12.81 -0.59 0.95
C PHE A 115 12.25 0.76 0.47
N ALA A 116 13.06 1.66 -0.09
CA ALA A 116 12.59 2.90 -0.71
C ALA A 116 11.69 2.61 -1.91
N ALA A 117 12.10 1.66 -2.76
CA ALA A 117 11.27 1.20 -3.87
C ALA A 117 9.95 0.59 -3.37
N GLU A 118 9.97 -0.24 -2.31
CA GLU A 118 8.76 -0.78 -1.70
C GLU A 118 7.83 0.31 -1.16
N LEU A 119 8.36 1.36 -0.53
CA LEU A 119 7.55 2.50 -0.07
C LEU A 119 6.92 3.28 -1.23
N GLY A 120 7.68 3.48 -2.32
CA GLY A 120 7.19 4.09 -3.56
C GLY A 120 6.03 3.29 -4.16
N HIS A 121 6.21 1.97 -4.29
CA HIS A 121 5.16 1.07 -4.77
C HIS A 121 3.95 1.05 -3.83
N SER A 122 4.17 1.00 -2.52
CA SER A 122 3.08 1.07 -1.53
C SER A 122 2.24 2.33 -1.67
N ALA A 123 2.88 3.50 -1.83
CA ALA A 123 2.18 4.77 -2.03
C ALA A 123 1.44 4.82 -3.38
N ALA A 124 2.05 4.30 -4.45
CA ALA A 124 1.43 4.25 -5.78
C ALA A 124 0.23 3.29 -5.81
N SER A 125 0.39 2.04 -5.34
CA SER A 125 -0.68 1.06 -5.24
C SER A 125 -1.81 1.54 -4.33
N LEU A 126 -1.52 2.21 -3.21
CA LEU A 126 -2.56 2.81 -2.36
C LEU A 126 -3.34 3.91 -3.10
N ALA A 127 -2.66 4.78 -3.86
CA ALA A 127 -3.33 5.78 -4.68
C ALA A 127 -4.24 5.12 -5.75
N LEU A 128 -3.78 4.03 -6.36
CA LEU A 128 -4.57 3.26 -7.32
C LEU A 128 -5.80 2.62 -6.66
N SER A 129 -5.64 2.01 -5.48
CA SER A 129 -6.76 1.42 -4.74
C SER A 129 -7.82 2.45 -4.39
N ARG A 130 -7.42 3.63 -3.89
CA ARG A 130 -8.34 4.74 -3.56
C ARG A 130 -9.01 5.32 -4.81
N ALA A 131 -8.26 5.48 -5.91
CA ALA A 131 -8.79 6.01 -7.16
C ALA A 131 -9.87 5.12 -7.79
N ALA A 132 -9.77 3.81 -7.56
CA ALA A 132 -10.72 2.81 -8.02
C ALA A 132 -11.97 2.69 -7.13
N GLN A 133 -11.99 3.29 -5.94
CA GLN A 133 -13.18 3.26 -5.10
C GLN A 133 -14.33 4.05 -5.72
N PRO A 134 -15.58 3.55 -5.63
CA PRO A 134 -16.76 4.35 -5.95
C PRO A 134 -16.76 5.61 -5.08
N ARG A 135 -16.78 6.80 -5.70
CA ARG A 135 -17.14 8.02 -4.95
C ARG A 135 -18.65 7.99 -4.78
N ALA A 136 -19.09 8.27 -3.55
CA ALA A 136 -20.48 8.52 -3.24
C ALA A 136 -21.16 9.39 -4.32
N VAL A 137 -22.34 8.92 -4.73
CA VAL A 137 -23.35 9.56 -5.58
C VAL A 137 -23.09 9.52 -7.10
N ARG A 138 -23.75 8.55 -7.75
CA ARG A 138 -24.46 8.80 -9.02
C ARG A 138 -25.94 8.98 -8.68
N GLU A 139 -26.56 10.06 -9.16
CA GLU A 139 -28.03 10.13 -9.21
C GLU A 139 -28.55 8.90 -9.97
N GLY A 140 -29.34 8.06 -9.29
CA GLY A 140 -30.04 6.93 -9.89
C GLY A 140 -29.38 5.54 -9.79
N ALA A 141 -28.27 5.36 -9.07
CA ALA A 141 -27.71 4.02 -8.81
C ALA A 141 -27.94 3.59 -7.35
N PRO A 142 -28.47 2.38 -7.08
CA PRO A 142 -28.45 1.81 -5.73
C PRO A 142 -27.05 1.26 -5.47
N GLU A 143 -26.11 2.15 -5.15
CA GLU A 143 -24.81 1.76 -4.61
C GLU A 143 -24.68 2.40 -3.24
N ASN A 144 -24.71 1.56 -2.20
CA ASN A 144 -24.58 1.94 -0.80
C ASN A 144 -23.44 2.96 -0.64
N HIS A 145 -23.76 4.09 -0.03
CA HIS A 145 -22.79 5.14 0.29
C HIS A 145 -21.59 4.53 1.06
N PRO A 146 -20.36 5.07 0.94
CA PRO A 146 -19.23 4.63 1.75
C PRO A 146 -19.51 4.68 3.27
N ASP A 147 -20.44 5.54 3.70
CA ASP A 147 -20.89 5.66 5.11
C ASP A 147 -22.11 4.78 5.46
N GLU A 148 -22.68 4.06 4.49
CA GLU A 148 -23.78 3.12 4.70
C GLU A 148 -23.25 1.69 4.83
N TRP A 149 -23.98 0.81 5.51
CA TRP A 149 -23.61 -0.60 5.58
C TRP A 149 -23.64 -1.25 4.19
N PRO A 150 -22.68 -2.11 3.82
CA PRO A 150 -22.78 -2.90 2.60
C PRO A 150 -23.94 -3.92 2.71
N ASP A 151 -24.55 -4.24 1.57
CA ASP A 151 -25.64 -5.23 1.45
C ASP A 151 -25.22 -6.67 1.83
N SER A 152 -23.92 -6.89 2.02
CA SER A 152 -23.33 -8.19 2.30
C SER A 152 -22.09 -8.06 3.17
N GLY A 153 -21.76 -9.14 3.90
CA GLY A 153 -20.51 -9.22 4.67
C GLY A 153 -19.26 -9.03 3.79
N TRP A 154 -19.27 -9.56 2.57
CA TRP A 154 -18.16 -9.43 1.62
C TRP A 154 -17.96 -7.99 1.11
N GLY A 155 -18.97 -7.12 1.22
CA GLY A 155 -18.81 -5.71 0.86
C GLY A 155 -17.80 -4.98 1.75
N TRP A 156 -17.60 -5.42 3.00
CA TRP A 156 -16.57 -4.86 3.89
C TRP A 156 -15.15 -5.15 3.42
N GLU A 157 -14.90 -6.37 2.91
CA GLU A 157 -13.59 -6.81 2.41
C GLU A 157 -13.06 -5.94 1.26
N ARG A 158 -13.96 -5.26 0.54
CA ARG A 158 -13.62 -4.40 -0.62
C ARG A 158 -13.53 -2.92 -0.29
N ARG A 159 -14.10 -2.47 0.83
CA ARG A 159 -14.17 -1.05 1.22
C ARG A 159 -12.94 -0.57 1.99
N VAL A 160 -12.27 -1.46 2.71
CA VAL A 160 -11.08 -1.12 3.50
C VAL A 160 -9.83 -1.27 2.62
N VAL A 161 -9.48 -0.20 1.91
CA VAL A 161 -8.38 -0.22 0.92
C VAL A 161 -7.04 0.31 1.44
N ASP A 162 -6.99 0.80 2.66
CA ASP A 162 -5.79 1.42 3.24
C ASP A 162 -4.72 0.42 3.70
N GLY A 163 -5.06 -0.87 3.76
CA GLY A 163 -4.17 -1.94 4.22
C GLY A 163 -3.82 -1.83 5.72
N HIS A 164 -2.73 -2.50 6.12
CA HIS A 164 -2.31 -2.54 7.52
C HIS A 164 -2.11 -1.11 8.10
N PRO A 165 -2.64 -0.81 9.30
CA PRO A 165 -2.57 0.54 9.86
C PRO A 165 -1.18 1.00 10.30
N TYR A 166 -0.18 0.11 10.37
CA TYR A 166 1.15 0.37 10.97
C TYR A 166 2.29 0.13 9.96
N HIS A 167 2.23 -0.95 9.18
CA HIS A 167 3.30 -1.31 8.25
C HIS A 167 3.37 -0.32 7.07
N PRO A 168 4.50 0.40 6.85
CA PRO A 168 4.56 1.43 5.80
C PRO A 168 4.53 0.85 4.37
N GLY A 169 5.02 -0.38 4.17
CA GLY A 169 4.89 -1.13 2.91
C GLY A 169 3.54 -1.85 2.74
N CYS A 170 2.46 -1.44 3.42
CA CYS A 170 1.20 -2.21 3.49
C CYS A 170 0.50 -2.46 2.15
N ARG A 171 0.87 -1.74 1.08
CA ARG A 171 0.33 -1.93 -0.27
C ARG A 171 1.42 -2.16 -1.31
N ALA A 172 2.65 -2.46 -0.88
CA ALA A 172 3.70 -2.87 -1.81
C ALA A 172 3.33 -4.23 -2.43
N ARG A 173 3.34 -4.31 -3.76
CA ARG A 173 3.03 -5.54 -4.51
C ARG A 173 4.17 -5.84 -5.50
N PRO A 174 5.37 -6.21 -5.01
CA PRO A 174 6.51 -6.48 -5.89
C PRO A 174 6.15 -7.59 -6.89
N GLY A 175 6.46 -7.36 -8.16
CA GLY A 175 6.16 -8.29 -9.26
C GLY A 175 4.77 -8.18 -9.85
N PHE A 176 3.88 -7.29 -9.36
CA PHE A 176 2.59 -7.01 -9.99
C PHE A 176 2.63 -5.72 -10.81
N SER A 177 2.30 -5.86 -12.09
CA SER A 177 1.94 -4.76 -12.99
C SER A 177 0.63 -4.09 -12.57
N VAL A 178 0.34 -2.88 -13.07
CA VAL A 178 -0.96 -2.21 -12.85
C VAL A 178 -2.11 -3.05 -13.38
N ALA A 179 -1.93 -3.72 -14.53
CA ALA A 179 -2.94 -4.64 -15.06
C ALA A 179 -3.24 -5.80 -14.07
N GLU A 180 -2.20 -6.40 -13.49
CA GLU A 180 -2.36 -7.48 -12.50
C GLU A 180 -2.96 -6.99 -11.18
N GLN A 181 -2.60 -5.78 -10.74
CA GLN A 181 -3.24 -5.16 -9.58
C GLN A 181 -4.75 -4.99 -9.82
N LEU A 182 -5.16 -4.49 -10.98
CA LEU A 182 -6.58 -4.35 -11.34
C LEU A 182 -7.30 -5.70 -11.48
N ALA A 183 -6.61 -6.73 -11.98
CA ALA A 183 -7.19 -8.05 -12.22
C ALA A 183 -7.28 -8.95 -10.98
N TYR A 184 -6.44 -8.72 -9.96
CA TYR A 184 -6.35 -9.61 -8.79
C TYR A 184 -6.42 -8.88 -7.43
N GLY A 185 -6.31 -7.55 -7.40
CA GLY A 185 -6.38 -6.76 -6.17
C GLY A 185 -7.80 -6.70 -5.60
N PRO A 186 -8.04 -7.08 -4.33
CA PRO A 186 -9.38 -7.13 -3.76
C PRO A 186 -10.10 -5.77 -3.74
N GLU A 187 -9.36 -4.66 -3.64
CA GLU A 187 -9.87 -3.29 -3.72
C GLU A 187 -10.59 -2.95 -5.04
N HIS A 188 -10.28 -3.69 -6.11
CA HIS A 188 -10.91 -3.54 -7.42
C HIS A 188 -12.09 -4.52 -7.59
N GLY A 189 -12.17 -5.49 -6.68
CA GLY A 189 -13.09 -6.62 -6.65
C GLY A 189 -13.38 -7.29 -7.98
N PRO A 190 -12.32 -7.79 -8.63
CA PRO A 190 -12.46 -8.70 -9.75
C PRO A 190 -13.11 -10.01 -9.28
N VAL A 191 -13.88 -10.63 -10.16
CA VAL A 191 -14.24 -12.05 -10.04
C VAL A 191 -13.21 -12.81 -10.86
N VAL A 192 -12.50 -13.74 -10.22
CA VAL A 192 -11.39 -14.48 -10.83
C VAL A 192 -11.82 -15.94 -10.97
N GLU A 193 -11.70 -16.48 -12.18
CA GLU A 193 -11.92 -17.90 -12.43
C GLU A 193 -10.70 -18.72 -11.96
N LEU A 194 -10.96 -19.84 -11.30
CA LEU A 194 -9.90 -20.77 -10.89
C LEU A 194 -9.57 -21.71 -12.04
N GLY A 195 -8.30 -21.72 -12.45
CA GLY A 195 -7.79 -22.74 -13.37
C GLY A 195 -7.71 -24.09 -12.66
N LEU A 196 -8.42 -25.09 -13.18
CA LEU A 196 -8.37 -26.46 -12.68
C LEU A 196 -7.27 -27.24 -13.40
N VAL A 197 -6.45 -27.97 -12.65
CA VAL A 197 -5.36 -28.79 -13.20
C VAL A 197 -5.55 -30.21 -12.70
N PRO A 198 -5.77 -31.20 -13.59
CA PRO A 198 -5.98 -32.58 -13.16
C PRO A 198 -4.68 -33.21 -12.67
N VAL A 199 -4.64 -33.58 -11.39
CA VAL A 199 -3.47 -34.22 -10.74
C VAL A 199 -3.82 -35.63 -10.25
N PRO A 200 -2.96 -36.64 -10.44
CA PRO A 200 -3.21 -37.99 -9.92
C PRO A 200 -3.45 -37.99 -8.41
N ALA A 201 -4.58 -38.54 -7.95
CA ALA A 201 -4.92 -38.51 -6.52
C ALA A 201 -3.90 -39.25 -5.64
N ALA A 202 -3.22 -40.27 -6.19
CA ALA A 202 -2.18 -41.01 -5.49
C ALA A 202 -0.90 -40.18 -5.23
N GLU A 203 -0.73 -39.06 -5.94
CA GLU A 203 0.40 -38.12 -5.79
C GLU A 203 0.01 -36.90 -4.94
N CYS A 204 -1.25 -36.82 -4.50
CA CYS A 204 -1.75 -35.70 -3.70
C CYS A 204 -1.94 -36.12 -2.25
N LEU A 205 -1.40 -35.32 -1.33
CA LEU A 205 -1.81 -35.38 0.07
C LEU A 205 -3.14 -34.65 0.23
N VAL A 206 -4.23 -35.40 0.41
CA VAL A 206 -5.58 -34.86 0.60
C VAL A 206 -6.04 -35.10 2.04
N THR A 207 -6.58 -34.07 2.68
CA THR A 207 -7.22 -34.15 4.00
C THR A 207 -8.71 -33.86 3.88
N GLY A 208 -9.53 -34.63 4.59
CA GLY A 208 -10.99 -34.56 4.49
C GLY A 208 -11.56 -35.17 3.21
N VAL A 209 -12.83 -34.89 2.93
CA VAL A 209 -13.53 -35.40 1.74
C VAL A 209 -13.39 -34.38 0.63
N TRP A 210 -12.67 -34.74 -0.44
CA TRP A 210 -12.59 -33.91 -1.64
C TRP A 210 -13.93 -33.88 -2.38
N PRO A 211 -14.43 -32.70 -2.81
CA PRO A 211 -15.71 -32.57 -3.51
C PRO A 211 -15.80 -33.48 -4.74
N GLY A 212 -16.94 -34.13 -4.93
CA GLY A 212 -17.14 -35.06 -6.04
C GLY A 212 -17.11 -34.36 -7.39
N GLU A 213 -17.62 -33.13 -7.45
CA GLU A 213 -17.62 -32.27 -8.63
C GLU A 213 -16.23 -31.80 -9.07
N LEU A 214 -15.22 -31.88 -8.19
CA LEU A 214 -13.81 -31.55 -8.49
C LEU A 214 -12.96 -32.82 -8.62
N ARG A 215 -13.55 -33.92 -9.11
CA ARG A 215 -12.86 -35.18 -9.42
C ARG A 215 -13.06 -35.57 -10.87
N ASP A 216 -11.99 -36.06 -11.47
CA ASP A 216 -12.00 -36.70 -12.78
C ASP A 216 -11.40 -38.12 -12.67
N GLY A 217 -12.26 -39.09 -12.36
CA GLY A 217 -11.86 -40.47 -12.11
C GLY A 217 -10.86 -40.59 -10.95
N ALA A 218 -9.64 -41.04 -11.26
CA ALA A 218 -8.54 -41.16 -10.29
C ALA A 218 -7.75 -39.86 -10.10
N ARG A 219 -8.18 -38.74 -10.70
CA ARG A 219 -7.56 -37.42 -10.58
C ARG A 219 -8.42 -36.50 -9.72
N VAL A 220 -7.75 -35.60 -9.02
CA VAL A 220 -8.36 -34.43 -8.36
C VAL A 220 -8.12 -33.20 -9.23
N LEU A 221 -9.09 -32.29 -9.30
CA LEU A 221 -9.06 -31.04 -10.06
C LEU A 221 -8.81 -29.83 -9.16
#